data_AF-A0A6I2WZJ3-F1
#
_entry.id   AF-A0A6I2WZJ3-F1
#
_cell.length_a   1.000
_cell.length_b   1.000
_cell.length_c   1.000
_cell.angle_alpha   90.00
_cell.angle_beta   90.00
_cell.angle_gamma   90.00
#
_symmetry.space_group_name_H-M   'P 1'
#
loop_
_entity.id
_entity.type
_entity.pdbx_description
1 polymer ?
#
loop_
_entity_poly.entity_id
_entity_poly.type
_entity_poly.pdbx_seq_one_letter_code
_entity_poly.pdbx_strand_id
1 'polypeptide(L)'
;MRARRSAVSIRFDSIEDAVAAISRGEIVVVADDEDRENEGDLIMAADLATPEAIAFFVRHTSGVICVGLTAERCSELDLPQMVVPRDNNEALGTAFTVSVDLGEGTTTGISAADRARTLRALADPARGAAEFNRPGHVFPLRARPGGVLKRAGHTEASVDLARMAGCRPAGVLCEVVLDDGRMARADDLRRFADEHGLNFISIADLIRYRRRHERLVERMASARVPTKWGEFQCHAYESMLDGETHVAYTMGDVSGDPVLVRVHSECITGDVFGSVKCDCGTQLQEAMRRIAEEG
;
A
#
# COMPACT_ATOMS: atom_id res chain seq x y z
N MET A 1 4.84 -38.20 11.20
CA MET A 1 4.96 -37.96 9.75
C MET A 1 3.71 -37.19 9.32
N ARG A 2 3.72 -35.85 9.44
CA ARG A 2 2.57 -35.02 9.06
C ARG A 2 2.57 -34.93 7.54
N ALA A 3 1.49 -35.41 6.91
CA ALA A 3 1.29 -35.30 5.47
C ALA A 3 1.35 -33.83 5.07
N ARG A 4 2.26 -33.49 4.15
CA ARG A 4 2.23 -32.23 3.43
C ARG A 4 0.91 -32.19 2.67
N ARG A 5 -0.06 -31.40 3.14
CA ARG A 5 -1.19 -30.98 2.30
C ARG A 5 -0.57 -30.33 1.06
N SER A 6 -0.90 -30.81 -0.13
CA SER A 6 -0.55 -30.12 -1.36
C SER A 6 -1.23 -28.77 -1.33
N ALA A 7 -0.46 -27.68 -1.23
CA ALA A 7 -1.00 -26.34 -1.30
C ALA A 7 -1.63 -26.15 -2.69
N VAL A 8 -2.95 -26.08 -2.74
CA VAL A 8 -3.64 -25.53 -3.90
C VAL A 8 -3.28 -24.05 -3.90
N SER A 9 -2.63 -23.56 -4.96
CA SER A 9 -2.30 -22.14 -5.05
C SER A 9 -3.60 -21.34 -5.13
N ILE A 10 -3.81 -20.43 -4.18
CA ILE A 10 -4.98 -19.56 -4.15
C ILE A 10 -4.95 -18.67 -5.40
N ARG A 11 -6.09 -18.58 -6.10
CA ARG A 11 -6.24 -17.77 -7.32
C ARG A 11 -6.57 -16.33 -6.94
N PHE A 12 -5.65 -15.43 -7.18
CA PHE A 12 -5.88 -13.98 -7.14
C PHE A 12 -6.27 -13.47 -8.54
N ASP A 13 -7.15 -12.47 -8.58
CA ASP A 13 -7.54 -11.75 -9.80
C ASP A 13 -6.51 -10.64 -10.11
N SER A 14 -6.62 -10.00 -11.28
CA SER A 14 -5.66 -8.98 -11.69
C SER A 14 -5.84 -7.66 -10.92
N ILE A 15 -4.74 -6.91 -10.74
CA ILE A 15 -4.82 -5.59 -10.09
C ILE A 15 -5.58 -4.61 -10.98
N GLU A 16 -5.43 -4.74 -12.30
CA GLU A 16 -6.15 -3.98 -13.31
C GLU A 16 -7.67 -4.14 -13.18
N ASP A 17 -8.15 -5.37 -13.03
CA ASP A 17 -9.59 -5.65 -12.85
C ASP A 17 -10.11 -5.08 -11.52
N ALA A 18 -9.33 -5.22 -10.44
CA ALA A 18 -9.69 -4.66 -9.14
C ALA A 18 -9.76 -3.13 -9.16
N VAL A 19 -8.81 -2.47 -9.81
CA VAL A 19 -8.80 -1.00 -9.99
C VAL A 19 -10.00 -0.55 -10.84
N ALA A 20 -10.29 -1.27 -11.93
CA ALA A 20 -11.45 -0.97 -12.77
C ALA A 20 -12.76 -1.16 -12.00
N ALA A 21 -12.88 -2.17 -11.15
CA ALA A 21 -14.04 -2.39 -10.28
C ALA A 21 -14.23 -1.21 -9.30
N ILE A 22 -13.17 -0.79 -8.61
CA ILE A 22 -13.22 0.34 -7.69
C ILE A 22 -13.64 1.64 -8.40
N SER A 23 -13.16 1.89 -9.63
CA SER A 23 -13.57 3.07 -10.39
C SER A 23 -15.08 3.12 -10.70
N ARG A 24 -15.75 1.96 -10.69
CA ARG A 24 -17.20 1.83 -10.87
C ARG A 24 -17.96 1.86 -9.54
N GLY A 25 -17.28 2.03 -8.42
CA GLY A 25 -17.87 2.01 -7.07
C GLY A 25 -18.12 0.60 -6.53
N GLU A 26 -17.50 -0.41 -7.14
CA GLU A 26 -17.61 -1.80 -6.69
C GLU A 26 -16.67 -2.09 -5.52
N ILE A 27 -17.00 -3.16 -4.78
CA ILE A 27 -16.24 -3.66 -3.64
C ILE A 27 -15.20 -4.67 -4.16
N VAL A 28 -14.01 -4.68 -3.60
CA VAL A 28 -12.99 -5.71 -3.83
C VAL A 28 -12.57 -6.34 -2.51
N VAL A 29 -12.13 -7.59 -2.57
CA VAL A 29 -11.53 -8.28 -1.42
C VAL A 29 -10.02 -8.15 -1.53
N VAL A 30 -9.36 -7.76 -0.43
CA VAL A 30 -7.89 -7.62 -0.38
C VAL A 30 -7.38 -8.41 0.79
N ALA A 31 -6.47 -9.36 0.53
CA ALA A 31 -5.75 -10.08 1.58
C ALA A 31 -4.34 -9.50 1.79
N ASP A 32 -3.87 -9.58 3.02
CA ASP A 32 -2.47 -9.39 3.35
C ASP A 32 -1.68 -10.71 3.36
N ASP A 33 -0.41 -10.62 3.74
CA ASP A 33 0.49 -11.78 3.77
C ASP A 33 0.17 -12.71 4.95
N GLU A 34 0.45 -14.01 4.81
CA GLU A 34 0.23 -15.01 5.86
C GLU A 34 1.03 -14.70 7.14
N ASP A 35 2.15 -13.99 7.00
CA ASP A 35 3.03 -13.57 8.10
C ASP A 35 2.61 -12.22 8.75
N ARG A 36 1.55 -11.57 8.26
CA ARG A 36 1.02 -10.31 8.81
C ARG A 36 -0.24 -10.57 9.65
N GLU A 37 -1.43 -10.21 9.19
CA GLU A 37 -2.70 -10.53 9.87
C GLU A 37 -3.24 -11.88 9.38
N ASN A 38 -2.88 -12.27 8.14
CA ASN A 38 -3.43 -13.40 7.41
C ASN A 38 -4.95 -13.30 7.26
N GLU A 39 -5.45 -12.07 7.06
CA GLU A 39 -6.86 -11.72 7.02
C GLU A 39 -7.17 -10.98 5.72
N GLY A 40 -8.43 -10.62 5.50
CA GLY A 40 -8.80 -9.85 4.33
C GLY A 40 -9.94 -8.89 4.58
N ASP A 41 -9.86 -7.78 3.88
CA ASP A 41 -10.78 -6.66 3.99
C ASP A 41 -11.64 -6.55 2.74
N LEU A 42 -12.88 -6.16 2.94
CA LEU A 42 -13.64 -5.52 1.88
C LEU A 42 -13.13 -4.09 1.70
N ILE A 43 -12.84 -3.69 0.48
CA ILE A 43 -12.33 -2.35 0.15
C ILE A 43 -13.15 -1.72 -0.98
N MET A 44 -13.47 -0.44 -0.85
CA MET A 44 -14.06 0.38 -1.93
C MET A 44 -13.62 1.85 -1.81
N ALA A 45 -13.80 2.64 -2.87
CA ALA A 45 -13.55 4.08 -2.80
C ALA A 45 -14.60 4.80 -1.94
N ALA A 46 -14.15 5.64 -1.00
CA ALA A 46 -15.03 6.26 0.00
C ALA A 46 -15.98 7.32 -0.60
N ASP A 47 -15.56 8.02 -1.65
CA ASP A 47 -16.38 8.98 -2.39
C ASP A 47 -17.51 8.33 -3.20
N LEU A 48 -17.43 7.03 -3.45
CA LEU A 48 -18.45 6.23 -4.13
C LEU A 48 -19.31 5.39 -3.16
N ALA A 49 -19.12 5.54 -1.85
CA ALA A 49 -19.87 4.78 -0.85
C ALA A 49 -21.38 5.02 -0.93
N THR A 50 -22.14 3.93 -1.13
CA THR A 50 -23.62 3.93 -1.13
C THR A 50 -24.18 3.27 0.13
N PRO A 51 -25.42 3.58 0.54
CA PRO A 51 -26.08 2.87 1.64
C PRO A 51 -26.10 1.35 1.45
N GLU A 52 -26.30 0.88 0.22
CA GLU A 52 -26.34 -0.55 -0.13
C GLU A 52 -24.96 -1.20 0.04
N ALA A 53 -23.89 -0.54 -0.40
CA ALA A 53 -22.54 -1.04 -0.22
C ALA A 53 -22.16 -1.09 1.27
N ILE A 54 -22.48 -0.05 2.05
CA ILE A 54 -22.19 -0.06 3.49
C ILE A 54 -23.04 -1.09 4.24
N ALA A 55 -24.28 -1.34 3.80
CA ALA A 55 -25.07 -2.44 4.33
C ALA A 55 -24.44 -3.81 4.02
N PHE A 56 -23.83 -3.96 2.85
CA PHE A 56 -23.06 -5.16 2.49
C PHE A 56 -21.84 -5.34 3.39
N PHE A 57 -21.05 -4.28 3.62
CA PHE A 57 -19.95 -4.31 4.58
C PHE A 57 -20.44 -4.80 5.95
N VAL A 58 -21.43 -4.11 6.52
CA VAL A 58 -21.97 -4.44 7.86
C VAL A 58 -22.45 -5.89 7.98
N ARG A 59 -22.98 -6.46 6.89
CA ARG A 59 -23.49 -7.84 6.89
C ARG A 59 -22.37 -8.88 6.89
N HIS A 60 -21.24 -8.59 6.27
CA HIS A 60 -20.19 -9.58 5.96
C HIS A 60 -18.84 -9.31 6.63
N THR A 61 -18.74 -8.24 7.43
CA THR A 61 -17.51 -7.84 8.12
C THR A 61 -17.73 -7.69 9.62
N SER A 62 -16.66 -7.36 10.35
CA SER A 62 -16.70 -7.07 11.79
C SER A 62 -17.66 -5.92 12.17
N GLY A 63 -18.04 -5.09 11.20
CA GLY A 63 -18.86 -3.90 11.40
C GLY A 63 -18.08 -2.68 11.89
N VAL A 64 -16.77 -2.81 12.15
CA VAL A 64 -15.86 -1.70 12.47
C VAL A 64 -15.46 -1.00 11.17
N ILE A 65 -16.35 -0.16 10.66
CA ILE A 65 -16.15 0.51 9.37
C ILE A 65 -15.05 1.57 9.49
N CYS A 66 -13.92 1.27 8.86
CA CYS A 66 -12.77 2.14 8.80
C CYS A 66 -12.70 2.89 7.46
N VAL A 67 -11.97 4.00 7.45
CA VAL A 67 -11.65 4.73 6.21
C VAL A 67 -10.19 5.17 6.20
N GLY A 68 -9.41 4.60 5.29
CA GLY A 68 -8.05 5.04 5.01
C GLY A 68 -8.08 6.43 4.37
N LEU A 69 -7.36 7.37 4.95
CA LEU A 69 -7.18 8.74 4.46
C LEU A 69 -5.69 9.05 4.31
N THR A 70 -5.35 9.96 3.40
CA THR A 70 -3.98 10.47 3.33
C THR A 70 -3.63 11.29 4.57
N ALA A 71 -2.34 11.41 4.86
CA ALA A 71 -1.86 12.22 5.98
C ALA A 71 -2.32 13.68 5.86
N GLU A 72 -2.32 14.22 4.64
CA GLU A 72 -2.76 15.57 4.32
C GLU A 72 -4.26 15.73 4.62
N ARG A 73 -5.09 14.76 4.20
CA ARG A 73 -6.52 14.82 4.46
C ARG A 73 -6.86 14.72 5.95
N CYS A 74 -6.15 13.88 6.69
CA CYS A 74 -6.26 13.87 8.16
C CYS A 74 -5.90 15.23 8.78
N SER A 75 -4.87 15.91 8.27
CA SER A 75 -4.47 17.24 8.75
C SER A 75 -5.49 18.33 8.40
N GLU A 76 -6.02 18.34 7.17
CA GLU A 76 -7.07 19.29 6.74
C GLU A 76 -8.33 19.18 7.59
N LEU A 77 -8.69 17.95 7.98
CA LEU A 77 -9.87 17.67 8.77
C LEU A 77 -9.64 17.72 10.28
N ASP A 78 -8.44 18.05 10.76
CA ASP A 78 -8.07 18.02 12.18
C ASP A 78 -8.43 16.68 12.84
N LEU A 79 -7.91 15.59 12.27
CA LEU A 79 -8.12 14.21 12.75
C LEU A 79 -6.84 13.69 13.43
N PRO A 80 -6.60 14.03 14.71
CA PRO A 80 -5.48 13.47 15.46
C PRO A 80 -5.67 11.96 15.70
N GLN A 81 -4.55 11.24 15.88
CA GLN A 81 -4.60 9.84 16.32
C GLN A 81 -5.30 9.72 17.68
N MET A 82 -6.14 8.71 17.84
CA MET A 82 -6.91 8.52 19.08
C MET A 82 -6.02 8.13 20.28
N VAL A 83 -4.88 7.50 19.99
CA VAL A 83 -3.81 7.22 20.95
C VAL A 83 -2.56 7.91 20.44
N VAL A 84 -1.81 8.58 21.33
CA VAL A 84 -0.57 9.24 20.93
C VAL A 84 0.44 8.17 20.45
N PRO A 85 1.23 8.44 19.37
CA PRO A 85 2.00 7.39 18.69
C PRO A 85 2.95 6.59 19.59
N ARG A 86 3.56 7.25 20.60
CA ARG A 86 4.48 6.60 21.55
C ARG A 86 3.80 5.58 22.47
N ASP A 87 2.50 5.71 22.66
CA ASP A 87 1.69 4.88 23.57
C ASP A 87 0.82 3.88 22.79
N ASN A 88 0.90 3.87 21.44
CA ASN A 88 0.21 2.89 20.61
C ASN A 88 0.94 1.54 20.68
N ASN A 89 0.34 0.60 21.40
CA ASN A 89 0.84 -0.75 21.61
C ASN A 89 0.09 -1.82 20.78
N GLU A 90 -0.71 -1.40 19.80
CA GLU A 90 -1.30 -2.31 18.81
C GLU A 90 -0.18 -3.01 18.03
N ALA A 91 -0.32 -4.30 17.78
CA ALA A 91 0.72 -5.17 17.24
C ALA A 91 1.30 -4.66 15.90
N LEU A 92 0.46 -4.05 15.06
CA LEU A 92 0.84 -3.54 13.73
C LEU A 92 0.90 -2.01 13.66
N GLY A 93 0.79 -1.34 14.81
CA GLY A 93 0.84 0.11 14.96
C GLY A 93 -0.15 0.85 14.06
N THR A 94 -1.35 0.30 13.89
CA THR A 94 -2.38 0.88 13.02
C THR A 94 -2.79 2.27 13.51
N ALA A 95 -2.78 3.24 12.61
CA ALA A 95 -2.87 4.66 12.91
C ALA A 95 -4.32 5.15 12.97
N PHE A 96 -5.10 4.62 13.91
CA PHE A 96 -6.47 5.07 14.17
C PHE A 96 -6.52 6.53 14.60
N THR A 97 -7.40 7.31 13.98
CA THR A 97 -7.78 8.65 14.44
C THR A 97 -8.99 8.59 15.35
N VAL A 98 -9.32 9.72 15.97
CA VAL A 98 -10.62 9.87 16.63
C VAL A 98 -11.76 9.49 15.67
N SER A 99 -12.77 8.77 16.17
CA SER A 99 -13.93 8.39 15.36
C SER A 99 -14.81 9.61 15.09
N VAL A 100 -15.54 9.58 13.97
CA VAL A 100 -16.31 10.73 13.48
C VAL A 100 -17.62 10.33 12.86
N ASP A 101 -18.57 11.27 12.88
CA ASP A 101 -19.77 11.29 12.05
C ASP A 101 -19.90 12.64 11.37
N LEU A 102 -20.47 12.68 10.17
CA LEU A 102 -20.91 13.93 9.57
C LEU A 102 -22.07 14.51 10.40
N GLY A 103 -22.00 15.78 10.76
CA GLY A 103 -23.02 16.45 11.57
C GLY A 103 -24.32 16.71 10.83
N GLU A 104 -24.30 17.57 9.81
CA GLU A 104 -25.50 17.89 9.04
C GLU A 104 -25.86 16.81 8.02
N GLY A 105 -27.15 16.47 7.94
CA GLY A 105 -27.66 15.53 6.94
C GLY A 105 -27.51 14.05 7.31
N THR A 106 -27.16 13.75 8.56
CA THR A 106 -27.25 12.42 9.19
C THR A 106 -28.24 12.45 10.37
N THR A 107 -28.51 11.29 10.98
CA THR A 107 -29.34 11.18 12.18
C THR A 107 -28.51 10.84 13.41
N THR A 108 -28.45 9.55 13.77
CA THR A 108 -27.62 9.05 14.87
C THR A 108 -26.22 8.68 14.41
N GLY A 109 -25.96 8.63 13.09
CA GLY A 109 -24.65 8.29 12.52
C GLY A 109 -24.46 6.81 12.21
N ILE A 110 -25.17 5.90 12.89
CA ILE A 110 -24.89 4.45 12.83
C ILE A 110 -25.51 3.73 11.62
N SER A 111 -26.53 4.29 10.98
CA SER A 111 -27.18 3.63 9.85
C SER A 111 -26.22 3.48 8.66
N ALA A 112 -26.47 2.52 7.77
CA ALA A 112 -25.64 2.38 6.56
C ALA A 112 -25.68 3.65 5.70
N ALA A 113 -26.84 4.31 5.64
CA ALA A 113 -27.01 5.57 4.93
C ALA A 113 -26.23 6.73 5.58
N ASP A 114 -26.25 6.83 6.91
CA ASP A 114 -25.49 7.87 7.62
C ASP A 114 -23.99 7.64 7.48
N ARG A 115 -23.51 6.41 7.68
CA ARG A 115 -22.09 6.06 7.46
C ARG A 115 -21.64 6.30 6.02
N ALA A 116 -22.46 5.96 5.03
CA ALA A 116 -22.15 6.26 3.62
C ALA A 116 -22.06 7.78 3.34
N ARG A 117 -22.83 8.62 4.04
CA ARG A 117 -22.69 10.09 3.95
C ARG A 117 -21.40 10.57 4.63
N THR A 118 -21.09 10.06 5.82
CA THR A 118 -19.85 10.37 6.53
C THR A 118 -18.62 10.01 5.68
N LEU A 119 -18.58 8.82 5.10
CA LEU A 119 -17.47 8.34 4.26
C LEU A 119 -17.25 9.24 3.04
N ARG A 120 -18.32 9.58 2.31
CA ARG A 120 -18.24 10.50 1.17
C ARG A 120 -17.79 11.90 1.57
N ALA A 121 -18.25 12.41 2.71
CA ALA A 121 -17.83 13.72 3.21
C ALA A 121 -16.35 13.74 3.63
N LEU A 122 -15.84 12.65 4.23
CA LEU A 122 -14.42 12.53 4.58
C LEU A 122 -13.53 12.56 3.32
N ALA A 123 -14.00 12.01 2.21
CA ALA A 123 -13.30 12.02 0.92
C ALA A 123 -13.41 13.34 0.14
N ASP A 124 -14.38 14.20 0.46
CA ASP A 124 -14.67 15.43 -0.28
C ASP A 124 -13.74 16.59 0.12
N PRO A 125 -12.86 17.08 -0.77
CA PRO A 125 -11.91 18.16 -0.42
C PRO A 125 -12.58 19.51 -0.13
N ALA A 126 -13.86 19.69 -0.47
CA ALA A 126 -14.59 20.91 -0.14
C ALA A 126 -15.06 20.95 1.33
N ARG A 127 -15.05 19.79 2.02
CA ARG A 127 -15.53 19.66 3.40
C ARG A 127 -14.42 19.94 4.41
N GLY A 128 -14.77 20.67 5.47
CA GLY A 128 -13.87 21.08 6.54
C GLY A 128 -14.10 20.36 7.88
N ALA A 129 -13.14 20.48 8.79
CA ALA A 129 -13.12 19.82 10.10
C ALA A 129 -14.37 20.07 10.98
N ALA A 130 -14.97 21.26 10.87
CA ALA A 130 -16.10 21.69 11.67
C ALA A 130 -17.42 20.98 11.33
N GLU A 131 -17.47 20.30 10.18
CA GLU A 131 -18.66 19.55 9.74
C GLU A 131 -18.76 18.16 10.38
N PHE A 132 -17.72 17.73 11.10
CA PHE A 132 -17.63 16.41 11.70
C PHE A 132 -17.74 16.46 13.22
N ASN A 133 -18.68 15.67 13.74
CA ASN A 133 -18.81 15.40 15.16
C ASN A 133 -17.73 14.39 15.61
N ARG A 134 -17.27 14.52 16.85
CA ARG A 134 -16.32 13.62 17.52
C ARG A 134 -16.85 13.33 18.93
N PRO A 135 -17.03 12.07 19.35
CA PRO A 135 -16.86 10.84 18.57
C PRO A 135 -17.98 10.62 17.53
N GLY A 136 -17.83 9.57 16.72
CA GLY A 136 -18.88 9.04 15.84
C GLY A 136 -18.68 7.57 15.51
N HIS A 137 -19.25 7.10 14.39
CA HIS A 137 -19.35 5.67 14.07
C HIS A 137 -18.52 5.23 12.86
N VAL A 138 -17.74 6.14 12.26
CA VAL A 138 -16.72 5.81 11.25
C VAL A 138 -15.34 6.04 11.88
N PHE A 139 -14.39 5.14 11.60
CA PHE A 139 -13.04 5.15 12.17
C PHE A 139 -12.00 5.51 11.11
N PRO A 140 -11.58 6.78 11.00
CA PRO A 140 -10.54 7.14 10.04
C PRO A 140 -9.19 6.57 10.46
N LEU A 141 -8.43 6.15 9.46
CA LEU A 141 -7.09 5.59 9.57
C LEU A 141 -6.15 6.45 8.74
N ARG A 142 -5.04 6.88 9.34
CA ARG A 142 -4.04 7.67 8.62
C ARG A 142 -3.07 6.76 7.87
N ALA A 143 -3.17 6.73 6.54
CA ALA A 143 -2.23 6.03 5.68
C ALA A 143 -0.85 6.69 5.68
N ARG A 144 0.21 5.88 5.56
CA ARG A 144 1.58 6.39 5.40
C ARG A 144 1.78 6.97 3.99
N PRO A 145 2.46 8.13 3.86
CA PRO A 145 2.95 8.59 2.57
C PRO A 145 3.74 7.49 1.86
N GLY A 146 3.52 7.33 0.55
CA GLY A 146 4.06 6.22 -0.25
C GLY A 146 3.18 4.96 -0.32
N GLY A 147 2.15 4.84 0.53
CA GLY A 147 1.16 3.77 0.46
C GLY A 147 1.76 2.38 0.72
N VAL A 148 1.31 1.37 -0.02
CA VAL A 148 1.72 -0.04 0.20
C VAL A 148 3.21 -0.26 -0.02
N LEU A 149 3.88 0.64 -0.74
CA LEU A 149 5.32 0.62 -0.94
C LEU A 149 6.11 1.00 0.33
N LYS A 150 5.46 1.68 1.29
CA LYS A 150 6.04 2.04 2.60
C LYS A 150 5.51 1.20 3.76
N ARG A 151 4.25 0.81 3.72
CA ARG A 151 3.64 -0.10 4.70
C ARG A 151 2.65 -1.00 3.99
N ALA A 152 2.93 -2.30 3.97
CA ALA A 152 2.08 -3.30 3.34
C ALA A 152 0.84 -3.62 4.20
N GLY A 153 -0.05 -2.64 4.42
CA GLY A 153 -1.27 -2.81 5.19
C GLY A 153 -2.55 -2.44 4.42
N HIS A 154 -3.69 -2.94 4.89
CA HIS A 154 -5.00 -2.68 4.28
C HIS A 154 -5.35 -1.19 4.23
N THR A 155 -4.95 -0.40 5.24
CA THR A 155 -5.10 1.05 5.24
C THR A 155 -4.46 1.68 4.01
N GLU A 156 -3.18 1.38 3.75
CA GLU A 156 -2.47 1.89 2.60
C GLU A 156 -3.04 1.37 1.28
N ALA A 157 -3.42 0.09 1.23
CA ALA A 157 -4.02 -0.53 0.06
C ALA A 157 -5.33 0.18 -0.34
N SER A 158 -6.18 0.51 0.63
CA SER A 158 -7.46 1.20 0.38
C SER A 158 -7.27 2.57 -0.29
N VAL A 159 -6.29 3.35 0.16
CA VAL A 159 -5.97 4.68 -0.38
C VAL A 159 -5.32 4.56 -1.75
N ASP A 160 -4.40 3.62 -1.93
CA ASP A 160 -3.70 3.43 -3.20
C ASP A 160 -4.64 2.94 -4.29
N LEU A 161 -5.49 1.96 -4.00
CA LEU A 161 -6.47 1.45 -4.95
C LEU A 161 -7.46 2.54 -5.38
N ALA A 162 -7.98 3.34 -4.44
CA ALA A 162 -8.85 4.47 -4.76
C ALA A 162 -8.14 5.49 -5.66
N ARG A 163 -6.86 5.81 -5.37
CA ARG A 163 -6.05 6.70 -6.21
C ARG A 163 -5.82 6.13 -7.61
N MET A 164 -5.46 4.85 -7.71
CA MET A 164 -5.21 4.16 -8.98
C MET A 164 -6.47 4.08 -9.84
N ALA A 165 -7.65 4.01 -9.21
CA ALA A 165 -8.95 4.03 -9.86
C ALA A 165 -9.41 5.43 -10.32
N GLY A 166 -8.63 6.48 -10.06
CA GLY A 166 -9.00 7.86 -10.38
C GLY A 166 -10.04 8.48 -9.42
N CYS A 167 -10.34 7.80 -8.31
CA CYS A 167 -11.21 8.30 -7.25
C CYS A 167 -10.45 9.24 -6.29
N ARG A 168 -11.16 9.84 -5.33
CA ARG A 168 -10.50 10.53 -4.21
C ARG A 168 -9.62 9.54 -3.43
N PRO A 169 -8.43 9.94 -2.94
CA PRO A 169 -7.50 9.05 -2.24
C PRO A 169 -7.98 8.76 -0.79
N ALA A 170 -9.16 8.17 -0.69
CA ALA A 170 -9.84 7.77 0.54
C ALA A 170 -10.57 6.45 0.27
N GLY A 171 -10.28 5.41 1.06
CA GLY A 171 -10.83 4.07 0.86
C GLY A 171 -11.53 3.55 2.11
N VAL A 172 -12.72 2.98 1.93
CA VAL A 172 -13.43 2.24 3.01
C VAL A 172 -12.77 0.87 3.15
N LEU A 173 -12.60 0.40 4.38
CA LEU A 173 -12.10 -0.94 4.67
C LEU A 173 -12.75 -1.53 5.92
N CYS A 174 -12.96 -2.85 5.92
CA CYS A 174 -13.43 -3.59 7.08
C CYS A 174 -13.17 -5.10 6.89
N GLU A 175 -12.71 -5.76 7.93
CA GLU A 175 -12.24 -7.15 7.91
C GLU A 175 -13.41 -8.14 7.77
N VAL A 176 -13.28 -9.10 6.86
CA VAL A 176 -14.31 -10.13 6.60
C VAL A 176 -14.35 -11.16 7.72
N VAL A 177 -15.55 -11.43 8.22
CA VAL A 177 -15.81 -12.39 9.30
C VAL A 177 -16.64 -13.55 8.80
N LEU A 178 -16.38 -14.74 9.33
CA LEU A 178 -17.22 -15.93 9.15
C LEU A 178 -18.40 -15.89 10.13
N ASP A 179 -19.46 -16.64 9.82
CA ASP A 179 -20.66 -16.75 10.69
C ASP A 179 -20.35 -17.31 12.09
N ASP A 180 -19.25 -18.05 12.24
CA ASP A 180 -18.79 -18.57 13.53
C ASP A 180 -17.93 -17.57 14.32
N GLY A 181 -17.79 -16.34 13.82
CA GLY A 181 -17.07 -15.22 14.45
C GLY A 181 -15.56 -15.25 14.22
N ARG A 182 -15.02 -16.25 13.51
CA ARG A 182 -13.59 -16.24 13.13
C ARG A 182 -13.36 -15.33 11.93
N MET A 183 -12.15 -14.78 11.84
CA MET A 183 -11.71 -14.03 10.66
C MET A 183 -11.55 -14.96 9.45
N ALA A 184 -12.03 -14.51 8.29
CA ALA A 184 -11.90 -15.25 7.03
C ALA A 184 -10.43 -15.31 6.59
N ARG A 185 -9.96 -16.50 6.20
CA ARG A 185 -8.61 -16.73 5.67
C ARG A 185 -8.64 -16.83 4.16
N ALA A 186 -7.48 -16.89 3.51
CA ALA A 186 -7.39 -16.77 2.06
C ALA A 186 -8.28 -17.77 1.26
N ASP A 187 -8.44 -19.02 1.73
CA ASP A 187 -9.37 -19.99 1.12
C ASP A 187 -10.87 -19.59 1.29
N ASP A 188 -11.22 -19.00 2.45
CA ASP A 188 -12.56 -18.48 2.72
C ASP A 188 -12.85 -17.25 1.87
N LEU A 189 -11.88 -16.32 1.80
CA LEU A 189 -11.96 -15.08 1.02
C LEU A 189 -12.11 -15.36 -0.46
N ARG A 190 -11.41 -16.35 -1.01
CA ARG A 190 -11.60 -16.77 -2.41
C ARG A 190 -13.02 -17.26 -2.66
N ARG A 191 -13.57 -18.10 -1.78
CA ARG A 191 -14.96 -18.59 -1.89
C ARG A 191 -15.96 -17.45 -1.78
N PHE A 192 -15.76 -16.56 -0.80
CA PHE A 192 -16.58 -15.38 -0.59
C PHE A 192 -16.59 -14.46 -1.82
N ALA A 193 -15.41 -14.20 -2.39
CA ALA A 193 -15.27 -13.40 -3.59
C ALA A 193 -15.99 -14.05 -4.80
N ASP A 194 -15.88 -15.37 -4.98
CA ASP A 194 -16.59 -16.09 -6.04
C ASP A 194 -18.12 -16.06 -5.84
N GLU A 195 -18.60 -16.23 -4.60
CA GLU A 195 -20.02 -16.19 -4.24
C GLU A 195 -20.65 -14.82 -4.53
N HIS A 196 -19.93 -13.74 -4.21
CA HIS A 196 -20.42 -12.37 -4.36
C HIS A 196 -20.00 -11.69 -5.66
N GLY A 197 -19.25 -12.39 -6.53
CA GLY A 197 -18.77 -11.85 -7.81
C GLY A 197 -17.79 -10.68 -7.62
N LEU A 198 -16.95 -10.73 -6.59
CA LEU A 198 -15.96 -9.69 -6.26
C LEU A 198 -14.57 -10.11 -6.75
N ASN A 199 -13.76 -9.11 -7.13
CA ASN A 199 -12.34 -9.35 -7.38
C ASN A 199 -11.61 -9.59 -6.05
N PHE A 200 -10.71 -10.57 -6.03
CA PHE A 200 -9.87 -10.87 -4.88
C PHE A 200 -8.39 -10.74 -5.23
N ILE A 201 -7.70 -9.82 -4.56
CA ILE A 201 -6.28 -9.51 -4.79
C ILE A 201 -5.46 -9.63 -3.51
N SER A 202 -4.13 -9.66 -3.65
CA SER A 202 -3.20 -9.60 -2.53
C SER A 202 -2.47 -8.26 -2.49
N ILE A 203 -2.12 -7.78 -1.28
CA ILE A 203 -1.24 -6.60 -1.12
C ILE A 203 0.12 -6.84 -1.78
N ALA A 204 0.62 -8.09 -1.76
CA ALA A 204 1.86 -8.45 -2.43
C ALA A 204 1.80 -8.23 -3.96
N ASP A 205 0.68 -8.61 -4.59
CA ASP A 205 0.44 -8.33 -6.01
C ASP A 205 0.28 -6.85 -6.29
N LEU A 206 -0.41 -6.10 -5.41
CA LEU A 206 -0.54 -4.65 -5.54
C LEU A 206 0.84 -3.96 -5.48
N ILE A 207 1.71 -4.36 -4.56
CA ILE A 207 3.10 -3.86 -4.47
C ILE A 207 3.87 -4.17 -5.75
N ARG A 208 3.80 -5.42 -6.25
CA ARG A 208 4.45 -5.81 -7.51
C ARG A 208 3.94 -4.99 -8.69
N TYR A 209 2.63 -4.78 -8.76
CA TYR A 209 1.99 -4.01 -9.82
C TYR A 209 2.45 -2.56 -9.80
N ARG A 210 2.37 -1.88 -8.65
CA ARG A 210 2.82 -0.48 -8.51
C ARG A 210 4.29 -0.31 -8.88
N ARG A 211 5.17 -1.21 -8.44
CA ARG A 211 6.61 -1.18 -8.80
C ARG A 211 6.90 -1.31 -10.30
N ARG A 212 6.02 -1.98 -11.06
CA ARG A 212 6.18 -2.17 -12.52
C ARG A 212 5.58 -1.04 -13.33
N HIS A 213 4.55 -0.36 -12.82
CA HIS A 213 3.77 0.61 -13.60
C HIS A 213 4.00 2.06 -13.17
N GLU A 214 4.54 2.29 -11.98
CA GLU A 214 4.83 3.63 -11.49
C GLU A 214 6.30 3.97 -11.64
N ARG A 215 6.59 5.20 -12.06
CA ARG A 215 7.92 5.77 -11.92
C ARG A 215 8.12 6.08 -10.44
N LEU A 216 9.01 5.36 -9.76
CA LEU A 216 9.26 5.52 -8.30
C LEU A 216 10.56 6.27 -7.99
N VAL A 217 11.35 6.60 -9.01
CA VAL A 217 12.61 7.32 -8.91
C VAL A 217 12.65 8.47 -9.91
N GLU A 218 13.32 9.55 -9.53
CA GLU A 218 13.60 10.69 -10.41
C GLU A 218 15.10 10.84 -10.62
N ARG A 219 15.53 11.07 -11.87
CA ARG A 219 16.96 11.28 -12.16
C ARG A 219 17.33 12.72 -11.82
N MET A 220 18.19 12.88 -10.81
CA MET A 220 18.58 14.19 -10.28
C MET A 220 19.77 14.79 -11.03
N ALA A 221 20.79 13.98 -11.31
CA ALA A 221 22.03 14.45 -11.91
C ALA A 221 22.74 13.36 -12.69
N SER A 222 23.74 13.75 -13.48
CA SER A 222 24.64 12.81 -14.15
C SER A 222 26.05 13.41 -14.26
N ALA A 223 27.07 12.59 -14.03
CA ALA A 223 28.47 12.99 -14.10
C ALA A 223 29.34 11.86 -14.66
N ARG A 224 30.44 12.23 -15.32
CA ARG A 224 31.47 11.28 -15.74
C ARG A 224 32.42 11.03 -14.59
N VAL A 225 32.63 9.77 -14.25
CA VAL A 225 33.44 9.33 -13.11
C VAL A 225 34.60 8.48 -13.63
N PRO A 226 35.83 9.02 -13.68
CA PRO A 226 37.00 8.23 -14.01
C PRO A 226 37.31 7.26 -12.87
N THR A 227 37.45 5.98 -13.20
CA THR A 227 37.80 4.91 -12.25
C THR A 227 39.04 4.17 -12.75
N LYS A 228 39.63 3.30 -11.93
CA LYS A 228 40.72 2.41 -12.38
C LYS A 228 40.31 1.40 -13.45
N TRP A 229 39.02 1.22 -13.69
CA TRP A 229 38.48 0.30 -14.70
C TRP A 229 38.06 1.01 -16.00
N GLY A 230 38.04 2.35 -16.02
CA GLY A 230 37.55 3.13 -17.15
C GLY A 230 36.69 4.31 -16.72
N GLU A 231 36.22 5.08 -17.69
CA GLU A 231 35.29 6.20 -17.46
C GLU A 231 33.85 5.67 -17.46
N PHE A 232 33.17 5.80 -16.32
CA PHE A 232 31.75 5.47 -16.18
C PHE A 232 30.91 6.74 -16.23
N GLN A 233 29.70 6.62 -16.77
CA GLN A 233 28.66 7.60 -16.56
C GLN A 233 27.88 7.23 -15.29
N CYS A 234 27.96 8.09 -14.27
CA CYS A 234 27.20 7.95 -13.03
C CYS A 234 25.93 8.78 -13.12
N HIS A 235 24.78 8.17 -12.84
CA HIS A 235 23.48 8.81 -12.76
C HIS A 235 22.97 8.73 -11.33
N ALA A 236 22.60 9.88 -10.75
CA ALA A 236 21.96 9.93 -9.44
C ALA A 236 20.44 9.89 -9.60
N TYR A 237 19.79 9.02 -8.84
CA TYR A 237 18.34 8.85 -8.80
C TYR A 237 17.85 9.05 -7.36
N GLU A 238 16.87 9.93 -7.17
CA GLU A 238 16.20 10.09 -5.87
C GLU A 238 14.94 9.24 -5.85
N SER A 239 14.77 8.45 -4.80
CA SER A 239 13.57 7.68 -4.52
C SER A 239 12.46 8.61 -4.05
N MET A 240 11.33 8.61 -4.76
CA MET A 240 10.16 9.41 -4.36
C MET A 240 9.44 8.85 -3.13
N LEU A 241 9.92 7.73 -2.59
CA LEU A 241 9.34 7.07 -1.42
C LEU A 241 9.97 7.56 -0.12
N ASP A 242 11.30 7.61 -0.03
CA ASP A 242 12.09 7.99 1.17
C ASP A 242 13.01 9.18 0.96
N GLY A 243 13.18 9.66 -0.28
CA GLY A 243 14.19 10.66 -0.60
C GLY A 243 15.62 10.11 -0.60
N GLU A 244 15.81 8.79 -0.51
CA GLU A 244 17.15 8.21 -0.61
C GLU A 244 17.69 8.38 -2.03
N THR A 245 18.99 8.70 -2.12
CA THR A 245 19.68 8.79 -3.40
C THR A 245 20.39 7.48 -3.71
N HIS A 246 20.06 6.90 -4.86
CA HIS A 246 20.76 5.76 -5.44
C HIS A 246 21.59 6.21 -6.64
N VAL A 247 22.66 5.49 -6.95
CA VAL A 247 23.52 5.79 -8.10
C VAL A 247 23.59 4.61 -9.05
N ALA A 248 23.51 4.89 -10.35
CA ALA A 248 23.71 3.91 -11.41
C ALA A 248 24.97 4.27 -12.21
N TYR A 249 25.95 3.37 -12.20
CA TYR A 249 27.15 3.48 -13.02
C TYR A 249 26.94 2.70 -14.32
N THR A 250 27.10 3.37 -15.44
CA THR A 250 26.93 2.79 -16.79
C THR A 250 28.20 2.99 -17.62
N MET A 251 28.46 2.05 -18.52
CA MET A 251 29.48 2.15 -19.56
C MET A 251 28.81 1.81 -20.90
N GLY A 252 29.24 2.46 -21.97
CA GLY A 252 28.67 2.27 -23.30
C GLY A 252 27.22 2.76 -23.46
N ASP A 253 26.58 2.23 -24.50
CA ASP A 253 25.15 2.44 -24.77
C ASP A 253 24.32 1.30 -24.16
N VAL A 254 23.60 1.61 -23.08
CA VAL A 254 22.78 0.66 -22.32
C VAL A 254 21.33 0.58 -22.82
N SER A 255 21.04 1.11 -24.01
CA SER A 255 19.69 1.07 -24.59
C SER A 255 19.35 -0.24 -25.32
N GLY A 256 20.36 -1.07 -25.64
CA GLY A 256 20.20 -2.38 -26.27
C GLY A 256 19.97 -3.52 -25.28
N ASP A 257 19.66 -4.73 -25.78
CA ASP A 257 19.55 -5.95 -24.96
C ASP A 257 20.35 -7.08 -25.62
N PRO A 258 21.11 -7.90 -24.87
CA PRO A 258 21.23 -7.92 -23.41
C PRO A 258 22.27 -6.93 -22.85
N VAL A 259 22.00 -6.35 -21.67
CA VAL A 259 22.96 -5.54 -20.88
C VAL A 259 23.47 -6.32 -19.67
N LEU A 260 24.78 -6.27 -19.40
CA LEU A 260 25.35 -6.81 -18.16
C LEU A 260 24.99 -5.91 -16.97
N VAL A 261 24.22 -6.43 -16.01
CA VAL A 261 23.74 -5.66 -14.85
C VAL A 261 24.17 -6.29 -13.53
N ARG A 262 24.61 -5.45 -12.60
CA ARG A 262 24.79 -5.79 -11.18
C ARG A 262 24.01 -4.81 -10.31
N VAL A 263 23.07 -5.33 -9.51
CA VAL A 263 22.47 -4.59 -8.39
C VAL A 263 23.34 -4.83 -7.16
N HIS A 264 23.89 -3.77 -6.59
CA HIS A 264 24.77 -3.81 -5.42
C HIS A 264 24.15 -3.03 -4.26
N SER A 265 23.96 -3.69 -3.13
CA SER A 265 23.50 -3.04 -1.90
C SER A 265 24.69 -2.44 -1.16
N GLU A 266 24.56 -1.19 -0.71
CA GLU A 266 25.62 -0.49 0.02
C GLU A 266 26.10 -1.29 1.23
N CYS A 267 27.42 -1.37 1.38
CA CYS A 267 28.06 -1.88 2.58
C CYS A 267 29.21 -0.95 2.98
N ILE A 268 28.94 0.04 3.84
CA ILE A 268 29.95 1.03 4.27
C ILE A 268 31.23 0.34 4.78
N THR A 269 31.10 -0.72 5.58
CA THR A 269 32.27 -1.42 6.13
C THR A 269 33.11 -2.11 5.06
N GLY A 270 32.48 -2.76 4.07
CA GLY A 270 33.17 -3.47 2.99
C GLY A 270 33.63 -2.55 1.86
N ASP A 271 32.73 -1.72 1.35
CA ASP A 271 32.91 -0.90 0.15
C ASP A 271 33.82 0.31 0.39
N VAL A 272 33.73 0.92 1.58
CA VAL A 272 34.49 2.14 1.93
C VAL A 272 35.70 1.81 2.79
N PHE A 273 35.52 1.02 3.86
CA PHE A 273 36.60 0.75 4.83
C PHE A 273 37.39 -0.54 4.56
N GLY A 274 36.99 -1.35 3.57
CA GLY A 274 37.71 -2.57 3.20
C GLY A 274 37.66 -3.67 4.26
N SER A 275 36.56 -3.78 5.00
CA SER A 275 36.37 -4.81 6.02
C SER A 275 36.52 -6.22 5.45
N VAL A 276 37.39 -7.02 6.08
CA VAL A 276 37.63 -8.42 5.72
C VAL A 276 36.62 -9.40 6.33
N LYS A 277 35.65 -8.91 7.09
CA LYS A 277 34.55 -9.74 7.64
C LYS A 277 33.44 -10.00 6.62
N CYS A 278 33.45 -9.29 5.50
CA CYS A 278 32.55 -9.44 4.37
C CYS A 278 33.35 -9.26 3.07
N ASP A 279 32.75 -9.60 1.95
CA ASP A 279 33.37 -9.51 0.63
C ASP A 279 32.68 -8.47 -0.30
N CYS A 280 31.78 -7.64 0.24
CA CYS A 280 31.01 -6.65 -0.52
C CYS A 280 31.89 -5.74 -1.38
N GLY A 281 32.98 -5.21 -0.82
CA GLY A 281 33.90 -4.36 -1.56
C GLY A 281 34.56 -5.09 -2.73
N THR A 282 34.98 -6.34 -2.55
CA THR A 282 35.53 -7.17 -3.62
C THR A 282 34.50 -7.47 -4.70
N GLN A 283 33.25 -7.76 -4.31
CA GLN A 283 32.15 -7.97 -5.25
C GLN A 283 31.85 -6.72 -6.10
N LEU A 284 31.84 -5.53 -5.49
CA LEU A 284 31.64 -4.27 -6.21
C LEU A 284 32.77 -4.03 -7.22
N GLN A 285 34.02 -4.20 -6.78
CA GLN A 285 35.19 -4.02 -7.64
C GLN A 285 35.19 -4.98 -8.83
N GLU A 286 34.85 -6.25 -8.60
CA GLU A 286 34.76 -7.27 -9.65
C GLU A 286 33.62 -6.98 -10.63
N ALA A 287 32.46 -6.52 -10.15
CA ALA A 287 31.36 -6.13 -11.01
C ALA A 287 31.73 -4.96 -11.92
N MET A 288 32.36 -3.90 -11.38
CA MET A 288 32.81 -2.77 -12.17
C MET A 288 33.87 -3.18 -13.21
N ARG A 289 34.80 -4.08 -12.84
CA ARG A 289 35.80 -4.61 -13.79
C ARG A 289 35.14 -5.34 -14.96
N ARG A 290 34.21 -6.27 -14.68
CA ARG A 290 33.50 -7.03 -15.73
C ARG A 290 32.67 -6.14 -16.64
N ILE A 291 31.96 -5.17 -16.08
CA ILE A 291 31.18 -4.21 -16.88
C ILE A 291 32.13 -3.44 -17.81
N ALA A 292 33.28 -3.01 -17.30
CA ALA A 292 34.26 -2.31 -18.14
C ALA A 292 34.90 -3.17 -19.25
N GLU A 293 34.95 -4.49 -19.07
CA GLU A 293 35.46 -5.42 -20.08
C GLU A 293 34.48 -5.65 -21.23
N GLU A 294 33.17 -5.56 -20.96
CA GLU A 294 32.12 -5.68 -21.98
C GLU A 294 31.90 -4.37 -22.75
N GLY A 295 32.21 -3.22 -22.13
CA GLY A 295 32.12 -1.88 -22.73
C GLY A 295 30.75 -1.23 -22.58
#